data_AF-A0A8J7D555-F1
#
_entry.id   AF-A0A8J7D555-F1
#
_cell.length_a   1.000
_cell.length_b   1.000
_cell.length_c   1.000
_cell.angle_alpha   90.00
_cell.angle_beta   90.00
_cell.angle_gamma   90.00
#
_symmetry.space_group_name_H-M   'P 1'
#
loop_
_entity.id
_entity.type
_entity.pdbx_description
1 polymer ?
#
loop_
_entity_poly.entity_id
_entity_poly.type
_entity_poly.pdbx_seq_one_letter_code
_entity_poly.pdbx_strand_id
1 'polypeptide(L)'
;VKLTDAINAGRPPLEIVLELAKSLGELSGEDSYYRTTREQILAVYGFALGDKFILDDELAEVRARLEKISAAYENPTFDEEEHIRIGYALERHKRELERLERLKTS
;
A
#
# COMPACT_ATOMS: atom_id res chain seq x y z
N VAL A 1 19.92 4.19 4.97
CA VAL A 1 20.35 5.57 4.66
C VAL A 1 20.47 6.34 5.97
N LYS A 2 21.54 7.12 6.22
CA LYS A 2 21.57 7.95 7.45
C LYS A 2 20.56 9.08 7.24
N LEU A 3 19.65 9.30 8.19
CA LEU A 3 18.60 10.32 8.15
C LEU A 3 19.12 11.70 7.68
N THR A 4 20.34 12.03 8.08
CA THR A 4 21.09 13.23 7.67
C THR A 4 21.26 13.35 6.17
N ASP A 5 21.50 12.24 5.46
CA ASP A 5 21.70 12.24 4.02
C ASP A 5 20.39 12.57 3.29
N ALA A 6 19.28 12.02 3.79
CA ALA A 6 17.95 12.28 3.24
C ALA A 6 17.52 13.75 3.44
N ILE A 7 17.83 14.32 4.61
CA ILE A 7 17.59 15.73 4.92
C ILE A 7 18.46 16.63 4.02
N ASN A 8 19.76 16.34 3.92
CA ASN A 8 20.70 17.12 3.12
C ASN A 8 20.37 17.06 1.62
N ALA A 9 19.80 15.95 1.15
CA ALA A 9 19.32 15.79 -0.21
C ALA A 9 17.99 16.51 -0.49
N GLY A 10 17.35 17.10 0.52
CA GLY A 10 16.05 17.78 0.36
C GLY A 10 14.91 16.83 -0.01
N ARG A 11 14.97 15.57 0.43
CA ARG A 11 13.89 14.61 0.18
C ARG A 11 12.57 15.09 0.81
N PRO A 12 11.41 14.76 0.22
CA PRO A 12 10.13 15.10 0.80
C PRO A 12 10.02 14.62 2.27
N PRO A 13 9.56 15.47 3.21
CA PRO A 13 9.52 15.10 4.63
C PRO A 13 8.79 13.78 4.91
N LEU A 14 7.72 13.49 4.16
CA LEU A 14 6.92 12.29 4.34
C LEU A 14 7.67 11.02 3.91
N GLU A 15 8.48 11.08 2.85
CA GLU A 15 9.37 9.97 2.48
C GLU A 15 10.40 9.68 3.58
N ILE A 16 10.94 10.75 4.19
CA ILE A 16 11.90 10.62 5.28
C ILE A 16 11.25 9.93 6.49
N VAL A 17 10.00 10.28 6.81
CA VAL A 17 9.23 9.65 7.89
C VAL A 17 8.94 8.17 7.58
N LEU A 18 8.57 7.82 6.35
CA LEU A 18 8.34 6.43 5.95
C LEU A 18 9.62 5.59 6.01
N GLU A 19 10.74 6.12 5.53
CA GLU A 19 12.05 5.46 5.61
C GLU A 19 12.50 5.27 7.07
N LEU A 20 12.22 6.25 7.93
CA LEU A 20 12.49 6.15 9.36
C LEU A 20 11.63 5.07 10.02
N ALA A 21 10.32 5.04 9.73
CA ALA A 21 9.41 4.03 10.26
C ALA A 21 9.83 2.61 9.84
N LYS A 22 10.28 2.45 8.60
CA LYS A 22 10.83 1.18 8.09
C LYS A 22 12.10 0.79 8.85
N SER A 23 13.05 1.71 8.97
CA SER A 23 14.30 1.48 9.68
C SER A 23 14.07 1.10 11.15
N LEU A 24 13.07 1.71 11.81
CA LEU A 24 12.70 1.38 13.18
C LEU A 24 12.10 -0.03 13.29
N GLY A 25 11.24 -0.44 12.35
CA GLY A 25 10.70 -1.80 12.31
C GLY A 25 11.78 -2.86 12.09
N GLU A 26 12.74 -2.59 11.20
CA GLU A 26 13.89 -3.47 10.96
C GLU A 26 14.79 -3.60 12.20
N LEU A 27 15.03 -2.49 12.91
CA LEU A 27 15.85 -2.46 14.12
C LEU A 27 15.19 -3.15 15.32
N SER A 28 13.88 -3.03 15.46
CA SER A 28 13.15 -3.67 16.56
C SER A 28 12.89 -5.17 16.31
N GLY A 29 13.01 -5.63 15.06
CA GLY A 29 12.55 -6.96 14.66
C GLY A 29 11.02 -7.10 14.68
N GLU A 30 10.29 -5.98 14.81
CA GLU A 30 8.83 -5.94 14.84
C GLU A 30 8.30 -5.29 13.57
N ASP A 31 8.10 -6.10 12.52
CA ASP A 31 7.47 -5.67 11.25
C ASP A 31 6.09 -5.04 11.46
N SER A 32 5.40 -5.40 12.54
CA SER A 32 4.11 -4.83 12.93
C SER A 32 4.19 -3.32 13.15
N TYR A 33 5.31 -2.80 13.65
CA TYR A 33 5.49 -1.37 13.90
C TYR A 33 5.50 -0.59 12.58
N TYR A 34 6.35 -1.00 11.64
CA TYR A 34 6.40 -0.39 10.31
C TYR A 34 5.04 -0.45 9.60
N ARG A 35 4.39 -1.61 9.62
CA ARG A 35 3.08 -1.79 8.99
C ARG A 35 2.05 -0.82 9.56
N THR A 36 1.95 -0.72 10.89
CA THR A 36 0.98 0.15 11.56
C THR A 36 1.24 1.62 11.26
N THR A 37 2.50 2.07 11.31
CA THR A 37 2.85 3.46 10.98
C THR A 37 2.56 3.79 9.52
N ARG A 38 2.87 2.85 8.59
CA ARG A 38 2.56 3.02 7.18
C ARG A 38 1.05 3.15 6.96
N GLU A 39 0.24 2.28 7.57
CA GLU A 39 -1.23 2.34 7.49
C GLU A 39 -1.78 3.69 7.99
N GLN A 40 -1.22 4.24 9.08
CA GLN A 40 -1.61 5.56 9.58
C GLN A 40 -1.23 6.70 8.61
N ILE A 41 -0.07 6.61 7.98
CA ILE A 41 0.37 7.60 6.98
C ILE A 41 -0.53 7.55 5.74
N LEU A 42 -0.87 6.35 5.25
CA LEU A 42 -1.82 6.17 4.15
C LEU A 42 -3.19 6.77 4.52
N ALA A 43 -3.69 6.49 5.73
CA ALA A 43 -4.98 6.99 6.22
C ALA A 43 -5.08 8.52 6.24
N VAL A 44 -4.04 9.22 6.71
CA VAL A 44 -4.08 10.67 6.84
C VAL A 44 -3.60 11.36 5.57
N TYR A 45 -2.38 11.06 5.12
CA TYR A 45 -1.74 11.81 4.05
C TYR A 45 -2.21 11.37 2.67
N GLY A 46 -2.36 10.06 2.45
CA GLY A 46 -2.92 9.53 1.21
C GLY A 46 -4.42 9.83 1.11
N PHE A 47 -5.21 9.27 2.01
CA PHE A 47 -6.66 9.32 1.93
C PHE A 47 -7.28 10.65 2.35
N ALA A 48 -6.95 11.17 3.53
CA ALA A 48 -7.62 12.37 4.04
C ALA A 48 -7.13 13.68 3.41
N LEU A 49 -5.83 13.75 3.07
CA LEU A 49 -5.20 14.94 2.50
C LEU A 49 -4.98 14.87 0.97
N GLY A 50 -5.18 13.71 0.34
CA GLY A 50 -5.05 13.57 -1.10
C GLY A 50 -3.63 13.72 -1.63
N ASP A 51 -2.60 13.36 -0.83
CA ASP A 51 -1.21 13.46 -1.25
C ASP A 51 -0.93 12.48 -2.41
N LYS A 52 -0.65 13.03 -3.59
CA LYS A 52 -0.49 12.26 -4.83
C LYS A 52 0.64 11.24 -4.76
N PHE A 53 1.74 11.54 -4.07
CA PHE A 53 2.86 10.62 -3.99
C PHE A 53 2.47 9.36 -3.20
N ILE A 54 1.76 9.55 -2.09
CA ILE A 54 1.30 8.45 -1.23
C ILE A 54 0.18 7.65 -1.89
N LEU A 55 -0.77 8.34 -2.53
CA LEU A 55 -1.82 7.68 -3.30
C LEU A 55 -1.25 6.84 -4.44
N ASP A 56 -0.16 7.27 -5.08
CA ASP A 56 0.49 6.52 -6.15
C ASP A 56 1.16 5.24 -5.66
N ASP A 57 1.80 5.29 -4.50
CA ASP A 57 2.37 4.10 -3.86
C ASP A 57 1.28 3.10 -3.48
N GLU A 58 0.17 3.59 -2.91
CA GLU A 58 -0.97 2.73 -2.55
C GLU A 58 -1.66 2.12 -3.78
N LEU A 59 -1.84 2.91 -4.84
CA LEU A 59 -2.35 2.43 -6.13
C LEU A 59 -1.47 1.31 -6.69
N ALA A 60 -0.15 1.46 -6.63
CA ALA A 60 0.79 0.45 -7.10
C ALA A 60 0.66 -0.86 -6.31
N GLU A 61 0.55 -0.78 -4.98
CA GLU A 61 0.36 -1.97 -4.14
C GLU A 61 -0.98 -2.68 -4.42
N VAL A 62 -2.08 -1.93 -4.52
CA VAL A 62 -3.41 -2.49 -4.79
C VAL A 62 -3.43 -3.17 -6.16
N ARG A 63 -2.81 -2.58 -7.19
CA ARG A 63 -2.64 -3.21 -8.52
C ARG A 63 -1.86 -4.52 -8.43
N ALA A 64 -0.71 -4.52 -7.76
CA ALA A 64 0.12 -5.71 -7.62
C ALA A 64 -0.60 -6.85 -6.86
N ARG A 65 -1.41 -6.52 -5.85
CA ARG A 65 -2.27 -7.51 -5.18
C ARG A 65 -3.38 -8.00 -6.09
N LEU A 66 -4.03 -7.10 -6.82
CA LEU A 66 -5.12 -7.43 -7.74
C LEU A 66 -4.65 -8.40 -8.84
N GLU A 67 -3.45 -8.20 -9.39
CA GLU A 67 -2.84 -9.12 -10.35
C GLU A 67 -2.66 -10.53 -9.77
N LYS A 68 -2.13 -10.64 -8.54
CA LYS A 68 -1.99 -11.94 -7.86
C LYS A 68 -3.32 -12.62 -7.59
N ILE A 69 -4.33 -11.84 -7.16
CA ILE A 69 -5.68 -12.36 -6.92
C ILE A 69 -6.34 -12.80 -8.22
N SER A 70 -6.13 -12.07 -9.32
CA SER A 70 -6.64 -12.42 -10.65
C SER A 70 -6.01 -13.72 -11.14
N ALA A 71 -4.68 -13.86 -11.02
CA ALA A 71 -3.99 -15.11 -11.36
C ALA A 71 -4.45 -16.29 -10.49
N ALA A 72 -4.72 -16.06 -9.20
CA ALA A 72 -5.29 -17.09 -8.33
C ALA A 72 -6.73 -17.45 -8.76
N TYR A 73 -7.53 -16.48 -9.19
CA TYR A 73 -8.90 -16.73 -9.66
C TYR A 73 -8.95 -17.54 -10.95
N GLU A 74 -7.93 -17.45 -11.80
CA GLU A 74 -7.83 -18.24 -13.04
C GLU A 74 -7.23 -19.64 -12.83
N ASN A 75 -6.70 -19.93 -11.64
CA ASN A 75 -6.03 -21.19 -11.36
C ASN A 75 -7.05 -22.35 -11.24
N PRO A 76 -7.02 -23.35 -12.13
CA PRO A 76 -8.00 -24.44 -12.16
C PRO A 76 -7.83 -25.45 -11.02
N THR A 77 -6.81 -25.30 -10.16
CA THR A 77 -6.61 -26.20 -9.01
C THR A 77 -7.53 -25.90 -7.83
N PHE A 78 -8.16 -24.71 -7.81
CA PHE A 78 -9.07 -24.32 -6.74
C PHE A 78 -10.47 -24.89 -6.96
N ASP A 79 -11.16 -25.20 -5.87
CA ASP A 79 -12.55 -25.62 -5.93
C ASP A 79 -13.53 -24.43 -6.09
N GLU A 80 -14.82 -24.74 -6.22
CA GLU A 80 -15.86 -23.73 -6.44
C GLU A 80 -15.98 -22.75 -5.26
N GLU A 81 -15.87 -23.21 -4.01
CA GLU A 81 -15.95 -22.36 -2.83
C GLU A 81 -14.71 -21.45 -2.69
N GLU A 82 -13.54 -21.96 -3.06
CA GLU A 82 -12.30 -21.19 -3.15
C GLU A 82 -12.40 -20.12 -4.23
N HIS A 83 -12.88 -20.46 -5.44
CA HIS A 83 -13.11 -19.47 -6.50
C HIS A 83 -14.12 -18.39 -6.08
N ILE A 84 -15.20 -18.74 -5.38
CA ILE A 84 -16.14 -17.76 -4.83
C ILE A 84 -15.44 -16.79 -3.87
N ARG A 85 -14.63 -17.30 -2.93
CA ARG A 85 -13.89 -16.47 -1.97
C ARG A 85 -12.87 -15.56 -2.66
N ILE A 86 -12.12 -16.10 -3.62
CA ILE A 86 -11.17 -15.33 -4.42
C ILE A 86 -11.91 -14.26 -5.25
N GLY A 87 -13.08 -14.60 -5.82
CA GLY A 87 -13.94 -13.66 -6.54
C GLY A 87 -14.39 -12.48 -5.68
N TYR A 88 -14.78 -12.71 -4.42
CA TYR A 88 -15.07 -11.62 -3.49
C TYR A 88 -13.85 -10.74 -3.19
N ALA A 89 -12.68 -11.34 -3.02
CA ALA A 89 -11.44 -10.60 -2.82
C ALA A 89 -11.10 -9.75 -4.07
N LEU A 90 -11.29 -10.29 -5.26
CA LEU A 90 -11.07 -9.62 -6.54
C LEU A 90 -11.96 -8.38 -6.66
N GLU A 91 -13.27 -8.54 -6.46
CA GLU A 91 -14.23 -7.43 -6.54
C GLU A 91 -13.96 -6.35 -5.49
N ARG A 92 -13.56 -6.74 -4.27
CA ARG A 92 -13.14 -5.78 -3.24
C ARG A 92 -11.93 -4.94 -3.69
N HIS A 93 -10.91 -5.58 -4.27
CA HIS A 93 -9.71 -4.86 -4.70
C HIS A 93 -9.95 -3.99 -5.94
N LYS A 94 -10.85 -4.39 -6.86
CA LYS A 94 -11.28 -3.54 -7.98
C LYS A 94 -11.96 -2.27 -7.48
N ARG A 95 -12.92 -2.38 -6.54
CA ARG A 95 -13.60 -1.21 -5.95
C ARG A 95 -12.64 -0.28 -5.23
N GLU A 96 -11.66 -0.84 -4.54
CA GLU A 96 -10.65 -0.04 -3.85
C GLU A 96 -9.74 0.70 -4.85
N LEU A 97 -9.33 0.04 -5.93
CA LEU A 97 -8.56 0.66 -7.00
C LEU A 97 -9.32 1.84 -7.61
N GLU A 98 -10.59 1.66 -7.96
CA GLU A 98 -11.44 2.74 -8.49
C GLU A 98 -11.60 3.91 -7.50
N ARG A 99 -11.67 3.62 -6.19
CA ARG A 99 -11.77 4.65 -5.16
C ARG A 99 -10.50 5.48 -5.07
N LEU A 100 -9.35 4.83 -5.08
CA LEU A 100 -8.03 5.47 -5.06
C LEU A 100 -7.77 6.30 -6.33
N GLU A 101 -8.14 5.80 -7.50
CA GLU A 101 -8.02 6.53 -8.77
C GLU A 101 -8.87 7.81 -8.79
N ARG A 102 -10.08 7.76 -8.20
CA ARG A 102 -10.92 8.95 -8.02
C ARG A 102 -10.26 9.99 -7.13
N LEU A 103 -9.71 9.57 -5.99
CA LEU A 103 -9.02 10.48 -5.05
C LEU A 103 -7.80 11.15 -5.69
N LYS A 104 -7.04 10.42 -6.51
CA LYS A 104 -5.88 10.99 -7.24
C LYS A 104 -6.25 12.09 -8.24
N THR A 105 -7.45 11.99 -8.82
CA THR A 105 -7.93 12.89 -9.89
C THR A 105 -8.74 14.08 -9.34
N SER A 106 -9.09 14.04 -8.04
CA SER A 106 -9.82 15.09 -7.31
C SER A 106 -8.90 16.27 -6.99
#